data_AF-A0A2T7FY48-F1
#
_entry.id   AF-A0A2T7FY48-F1
#
_cell.length_a   1.000
_cell.length_b   1.000
_cell.length_c   1.000
_cell.angle_alpha   90.00
_cell.angle_beta   90.00
_cell.angle_gamma   90.00
#
_symmetry.space_group_name_H-M   'P 1'
#
loop_
_entity.id
_entity.type
_entity.pdbx_description
1 polymer ?
#
loop_
_entity_poly.entity_id
_entity_poly.type
_entity_poly.pdbx_seq_one_letter_code
_entity_poly.pdbx_strand_id
1 'polypeptide(L)'
;MGGADQLYLTLQSGKLVSQAATHHGQLLPEERQLAETLYRRDEALSALAATPTLGQGMNLPADLVIIAEDSQYDVASGRKDLLEPEDLLNAAGRAGESATGIVLVIPGKVVPLDDAENKIGERWTRLRAIFGQSDQCLVLDDPFTALMDRIHDKA
;
A
#
# COMPACT_ATOMS: atom_id res chain seq x y z
N MET A 1 -11.44 14.42 -29.28
CA MET A 1 -10.51 13.92 -28.25
C MET A 1 -11.21 12.77 -27.54
N GLY A 2 -10.53 11.64 -27.33
CA GLY A 2 -11.16 10.38 -26.89
C GLY A 2 -11.31 9.30 -27.97
N GLY A 3 -10.44 9.27 -28.98
CA GLY A 3 -10.37 8.12 -29.91
C GLY A 3 -9.84 6.86 -29.21
N ALA A 4 -9.90 5.72 -29.89
CA ALA A 4 -9.39 4.45 -29.33
C ALA A 4 -7.89 4.50 -28.97
N ASP A 5 -7.15 5.43 -29.58
CA ASP A 5 -5.75 5.79 -29.28
C ASP A 5 -5.57 6.47 -27.92
N GLN A 6 -6.64 6.95 -27.31
CA GLN A 6 -6.65 7.60 -25.99
C GLN A 6 -7.23 6.70 -24.89
N LEU A 7 -7.51 5.43 -25.20
CA LEU A 7 -7.92 4.45 -24.20
C LEU A 7 -6.74 4.13 -23.28
N TYR A 8 -6.91 4.41 -21.99
CA TYR A 8 -5.95 4.08 -20.95
C TYR A 8 -5.69 2.57 -20.81
N LEU A 9 -6.67 1.74 -21.21
CA LEU A 9 -6.58 0.28 -21.17
C LEU A 9 -6.53 -0.29 -22.58
N THR A 10 -5.54 -1.16 -22.84
CA THR A 10 -5.37 -1.82 -24.14
C THR A 10 -5.95 -3.23 -24.08
N LEU A 11 -6.75 -3.60 -25.09
CA LEU A 11 -7.28 -4.95 -25.27
C LEU A 11 -6.62 -5.63 -26.46
N GLN A 12 -6.25 -6.90 -26.30
CA GLN A 12 -5.81 -7.78 -27.38
C GLN A 12 -6.60 -9.08 -27.31
N SER A 13 -7.29 -9.44 -28.39
CA SER A 13 -8.15 -10.64 -28.46
C SER A 13 -9.17 -10.75 -27.33
N GLY A 14 -9.74 -9.62 -26.90
CA GLY A 14 -10.76 -9.56 -25.84
C GLY A 14 -10.21 -9.67 -24.41
N LYS A 15 -8.89 -9.67 -24.22
CA LYS A 15 -8.23 -9.63 -22.90
C LYS A 15 -7.44 -8.35 -22.72
N LEU A 16 -7.32 -7.89 -21.48
CA LEU A 16 -6.44 -6.77 -21.12
C LEU A 16 -4.99 -7.15 -21.37
N VAL A 17 -4.25 -6.28 -22.08
CA VAL A 17 -2.81 -6.45 -22.31
C VAL A 17 -2.04 -6.24 -21.01
N SER A 18 -2.46 -5.26 -20.20
CA SER A 18 -1.97 -5.04 -18.84
C SER A 18 -3.09 -5.28 -17.83
N GLN A 19 -2.88 -6.19 -16.89
CA GLN A 19 -3.83 -6.46 -15.79
C GLN A 19 -3.65 -5.46 -14.63
N ALA A 20 -3.28 -4.22 -14.94
CA ALA A 20 -3.09 -3.15 -13.99
C ALA A 20 -3.84 -1.90 -14.43
N ALA A 21 -4.45 -1.19 -13.47
CA ALA A 21 -5.13 0.09 -13.71
C ALA A 21 -4.79 1.11 -12.62
N THR A 22 -5.15 2.37 -12.84
CA THR A 22 -5.04 3.44 -11.85
C THR A 22 -6.41 3.88 -11.36
N HIS A 23 -6.48 4.40 -10.14
CA HIS A 23 -7.66 5.04 -9.60
C HIS A 23 -7.29 6.32 -8.84
N HIS A 24 -7.67 7.48 -9.38
CA HIS A 24 -7.43 8.77 -8.76
C HIS A 24 -8.50 9.79 -9.19
N GLY A 25 -8.62 10.88 -8.44
CA GLY A 25 -9.66 11.89 -8.65
C GLY A 25 -9.58 12.71 -9.94
N GLN A 26 -8.51 12.55 -10.74
CA GLN A 26 -8.38 13.22 -12.04
C GLN A 26 -8.94 12.38 -13.21
N LEU A 27 -9.32 11.13 -12.97
CA LEU A 27 -10.00 10.29 -13.94
C LEU A 27 -11.47 10.67 -14.05
N LEU A 28 -12.05 10.47 -15.23
CA LEU A 28 -13.48 10.61 -15.44
C LEU A 28 -14.25 9.64 -14.52
N PRO A 29 -15.48 9.99 -14.08
CA PRO A 29 -16.32 9.08 -13.30
C PRO A 29 -16.46 7.70 -13.93
N GLU A 30 -16.61 7.63 -15.25
CA GLU A 30 -16.75 6.40 -16.02
C GLU A 30 -15.47 5.56 -16.01
N GLU A 31 -14.30 6.20 -16.07
CA GLU A 31 -13.00 5.54 -15.99
C GLU A 31 -12.76 4.94 -14.60
N ARG A 32 -13.13 5.68 -13.54
CA ARG A 32 -13.06 5.18 -12.16
C ARG A 32 -13.97 3.98 -11.96
N GLN A 33 -15.23 4.09 -12.41
CA GLN A 33 -16.20 3.00 -12.33
C GLN A 33 -15.74 1.77 -13.11
N LEU A 34 -15.14 1.96 -14.29
CA LEU A 34 -14.56 0.88 -15.08
C LEU A 34 -13.41 0.19 -14.33
N ALA A 35 -12.45 0.96 -13.78
CA ALA A 35 -11.33 0.40 -13.04
C ALA A 35 -11.80 -0.42 -11.83
N GLU A 36 -12.78 0.08 -11.07
CA GLU A 36 -13.37 -0.63 -9.93
C GLU A 36 -14.10 -1.90 -10.34
N THR A 37 -14.85 -1.85 -11.44
CA THR A 37 -15.62 -2.99 -11.97
C THR A 37 -14.69 -4.08 -12.47
N LEU A 38 -13.61 -3.70 -13.16
CA LEU A 38 -12.60 -4.63 -13.63
C LEU A 38 -11.79 -5.22 -12.46
N TYR A 39 -11.54 -4.47 -11.39
CA TYR A 39 -10.81 -4.99 -10.23
C TYR A 39 -11.62 -6.01 -9.42
N ARG A 40 -12.95 -5.84 -9.34
CA ARG A 40 -13.84 -6.83 -8.71
C ARG A 40 -14.11 -8.07 -9.57
N ARG A 41 -13.74 -8.06 -10.84
CA ARG A 41 -14.00 -9.17 -11.76
C ARG A 41 -12.82 -10.13 -11.75
N ASP A 42 -13.11 -11.41 -11.53
CA ASP A 42 -12.13 -12.48 -11.62
C ASP A 42 -11.34 -12.41 -12.95
N GLU A 43 -10.02 -12.56 -12.84
CA GLU A 43 -9.06 -12.61 -13.95
C GLU A 43 -9.00 -11.35 -14.85
N ALA A 44 -9.59 -10.22 -14.43
CA ALA A 44 -9.55 -8.97 -15.21
C ALA A 44 -8.37 -8.07 -14.83
N LEU A 45 -8.32 -7.56 -13.59
CA LEU A 45 -7.16 -6.82 -13.07
C LEU A 45 -6.53 -7.58 -11.91
N SER A 46 -5.21 -7.65 -11.91
CA SER A 46 -4.40 -8.19 -10.81
C SER A 46 -3.86 -7.10 -9.90
N ALA A 47 -3.84 -5.83 -10.36
CA ALA A 47 -3.31 -4.72 -9.60
C ALA A 47 -4.09 -3.43 -9.85
N LEU A 48 -4.27 -2.64 -8.79
CA LEU A 48 -4.84 -1.31 -8.86
C LEU A 48 -3.94 -0.33 -8.09
N ALA A 49 -3.38 0.66 -8.80
CA ALA A 49 -2.61 1.73 -8.19
C ALA A 49 -3.52 2.91 -7.89
N ALA A 50 -3.66 3.30 -6.62
CA ALA A 50 -4.61 4.33 -6.23
C ALA A 50 -4.02 5.41 -5.33
N THR A 51 -4.58 6.62 -5.41
CA THR A 51 -4.30 7.69 -4.44
C THR A 51 -5.10 7.49 -3.15
N PRO A 52 -4.69 8.09 -2.02
CA PRO A 52 -5.34 7.90 -0.70
C PRO A 52 -6.84 8.18 -0.68
N THR A 53 -7.34 8.99 -1.63
CA THR A 53 -8.77 9.27 -1.85
C THR A 53 -9.63 8.03 -2.10
N LEU A 54 -9.04 6.86 -2.38
CA LEU A 54 -9.73 5.57 -2.44
C LEU A 54 -10.25 5.09 -1.06
N GLY A 55 -9.77 5.69 0.04
CA GLY A 55 -10.05 5.27 1.41
C GLY A 55 -11.49 5.50 1.89
N GLN A 56 -12.27 6.34 1.20
CA GLN A 56 -13.65 6.65 1.59
C GLN A 56 -14.65 5.97 0.65
N GLY A 57 -15.11 4.77 1.00
CA GLY A 57 -16.35 4.21 0.43
C GLY A 57 -16.24 3.08 -0.59
N MET A 58 -15.06 2.49 -0.82
CA MET A 58 -14.91 1.36 -1.74
C MET A 58 -14.41 0.10 -1.04
N ASN A 59 -15.25 -0.94 -0.99
CA ASN A 59 -14.84 -2.28 -0.56
C ASN A 59 -14.24 -3.00 -1.78
N LEU A 60 -12.92 -2.92 -1.95
CA LEU A 60 -12.20 -3.67 -2.97
C LEU A 60 -11.50 -4.86 -2.32
N PRO A 61 -11.67 -6.08 -2.84
CA PRO A 61 -11.01 -7.25 -2.30
C PRO A 61 -9.54 -7.26 -2.74
N ALA A 62 -8.62 -7.02 -1.81
CA ALA A 62 -7.18 -7.14 -2.07
C ALA A 62 -6.57 -8.17 -1.12
N ASP A 63 -5.74 -9.07 -1.65
CA ASP A 63 -4.95 -9.99 -0.81
C ASP A 63 -3.69 -9.31 -0.26
N LEU A 64 -3.17 -8.33 -1.00
CA LEU A 64 -1.99 -7.53 -0.67
C LEU A 64 -2.29 -6.05 -0.88
N VAL A 65 -2.06 -5.25 0.16
CA VAL A 65 -2.06 -3.79 0.08
C VAL A 65 -0.62 -3.30 0.28
N ILE A 66 -0.12 -2.52 -0.68
CA ILE A 66 1.18 -1.85 -0.58
C ILE A 66 0.93 -0.36 -0.34
N ILE A 67 1.35 0.12 0.83
CA ILE A 67 1.36 1.55 1.16
C ILE A 67 2.75 2.08 0.76
N ALA A 68 2.80 2.78 -0.37
CA ALA A 68 4.04 3.24 -0.98
C ALA A 68 4.76 4.35 -0.18
N GLU A 69 4.03 5.09 0.66
CA GLU A 69 4.60 6.14 1.51
C GLU A 69 3.75 6.29 2.79
N ASP A 70 4.41 6.41 3.95
CA ASP A 70 3.80 6.66 5.26
C ASP A 70 3.69 8.16 5.60
N SER A 71 3.82 9.03 4.59
CA SER A 71 3.69 10.48 4.72
C SER A 71 2.94 11.10 3.55
N GLN A 72 2.19 12.16 3.83
CA GLN A 72 1.47 12.95 2.82
C GLN A 72 1.88 14.41 2.88
N TYR A 73 1.78 15.10 1.75
CA TYR A 73 2.00 16.54 1.72
C TYR A 73 0.82 17.27 2.37
N ASP A 74 1.10 18.05 3.40
CA ASP A 74 0.12 18.91 4.06
C ASP A 74 0.27 20.35 3.55
N VAL A 75 -0.82 20.89 3.02
CA VAL A 75 -0.84 22.22 2.39
C VAL A 75 -0.67 23.32 3.43
N ALA A 76 -1.14 23.11 4.66
CA ALA A 76 -1.05 24.11 5.73
C ALA A 76 0.36 24.20 6.32
N SER A 77 1.05 23.08 6.47
CA SER A 77 2.41 22.99 6.99
C SER A 77 3.48 23.20 5.91
N GLY A 78 3.12 23.02 4.64
CA GLY A 78 4.02 23.19 3.48
C GLY A 78 5.07 22.08 3.37
N ARG A 79 4.86 20.93 4.02
CA ARG A 79 5.81 19.82 4.06
C ARG A 79 5.08 18.48 4.03
N LYS A 80 5.85 17.40 3.85
CA LYS A 80 5.33 16.05 4.05
C LYS A 80 5.30 15.73 5.53
N ASP A 81 4.11 15.58 6.06
CA ASP A 81 3.86 15.10 7.42
C ASP A 81 3.49 13.62 7.36
N LEU A 82 3.74 12.89 8.45
CA LEU A 82 3.38 11.48 8.53
C LEU A 82 1.85 11.33 8.45
N LEU A 83 1.39 10.26 7.81
CA LEU A 83 -0.02 9.91 7.82
C LEU A 83 -0.48 9.60 9.25
N GLU A 84 -1.72 9.99 9.55
CA GLU A 84 -2.33 9.61 10.81
C GLU A 84 -2.52 8.07 10.84
N PRO A 85 -2.46 7.45 12.03
CA PRO A 85 -2.63 6.00 12.18
C PRO A 85 -3.93 5.50 11.52
N GLU A 86 -5.01 6.27 11.66
CA GLU A 86 -6.33 5.96 11.11
C GLU A 86 -6.32 5.91 9.58
N ASP A 87 -5.59 6.81 8.91
CA ASP A 87 -5.48 6.82 7.45
C ASP A 87 -4.72 5.61 6.92
N LEU A 88 -3.63 5.22 7.62
CA LEU A 88 -2.88 4.01 7.31
C LEU A 88 -3.72 2.75 7.53
N LEU A 89 -4.46 2.69 8.64
CA LEU A 89 -5.36 1.57 8.96
C LEU A 89 -6.54 1.49 7.98
N ASN A 90 -7.07 2.61 7.52
CA ASN A 90 -8.12 2.65 6.50
C ASN A 90 -7.63 2.14 5.14
N ALA A 91 -6.39 2.46 4.76
CA ALA A 91 -5.76 1.89 3.57
C ALA A 91 -5.51 0.38 3.75
N ALA A 92 -5.01 -0.02 4.93
CA ALA A 92 -4.73 -1.41 5.30
C ALA A 92 -5.98 -2.30 5.36
N GLY A 93 -7.10 -1.79 5.87
CA GLY A 93 -8.38 -2.51 6.02
C GLY A 93 -9.08 -2.85 4.70
N ARG A 94 -8.41 -2.62 3.56
CA ARG A 94 -8.79 -3.15 2.24
C ARG A 94 -8.18 -4.52 1.96
N ALA A 95 -7.23 -4.96 2.79
CA ALA A 95 -6.66 -6.29 2.72
C ALA A 95 -7.61 -7.31 3.38
N GLY A 96 -7.96 -8.38 2.66
CA GLY A 96 -8.65 -9.54 3.22
C GLY A 96 -10.19 -9.51 3.09
N GLU A 97 -10.70 -9.92 1.92
CA GLU A 97 -12.08 -10.44 1.82
C GLU A 97 -12.17 -11.85 2.47
N SER A 98 -11.05 -12.59 2.51
CA SER A 98 -10.96 -14.01 2.91
C SER A 98 -10.33 -14.25 4.29
N ALA A 99 -10.54 -13.36 5.26
CA ALA A 99 -10.06 -13.44 6.65
C ALA A 99 -8.54 -13.28 6.90
N THR A 100 -7.69 -13.29 5.87
CA THR A 100 -6.26 -12.96 5.97
C THR A 100 -5.82 -12.10 4.78
N GLY A 101 -5.19 -10.96 5.04
CA GLY A 101 -4.61 -10.08 4.01
C GLY A 101 -3.26 -9.53 4.48
N ILE A 102 -2.35 -9.25 3.54
CA ILE A 102 -1.02 -8.72 3.84
C ILE A 102 -1.00 -7.21 3.59
N VAL A 103 -0.42 -6.46 4.50
CA VAL A 103 -0.19 -5.03 4.35
C VAL A 103 1.30 -4.77 4.44
N LEU A 104 1.87 -4.26 3.34
CA LEU A 104 3.27 -3.86 3.26
C LEU A 104 3.38 -2.34 3.27
N VAL A 105 4.08 -1.79 4.27
CA VAL A 105 4.32 -0.35 4.38
C VAL A 105 5.76 -0.04 4.00
N ILE A 106 5.93 0.83 3.00
CA ILE A 106 7.24 1.30 2.55
C ILE A 106 7.49 2.67 3.20
N PRO A 107 8.51 2.82 4.08
CA PRO A 107 8.80 4.10 4.71
C PRO A 107 9.31 5.12 3.69
N GLY A 108 8.78 6.35 3.72
CA GLY A 108 9.16 7.43 2.80
C GLY A 108 10.54 8.03 3.04
N LYS A 109 11.25 7.63 4.10
CA LYS A 109 12.66 7.96 4.37
C LYS A 109 13.32 6.74 4.98
N VAL A 110 14.60 6.58 4.68
CA VAL A 110 15.46 5.52 5.23
C VAL A 110 15.38 5.50 6.74
N VAL A 111 15.12 4.33 7.31
CA VAL A 111 15.19 4.08 8.75
C VAL A 111 16.62 3.64 9.06
N PRO A 112 17.40 4.44 9.81
CA PRO A 112 18.76 4.05 10.15
C PRO A 112 18.76 2.88 11.15
N LEU A 113 19.76 2.02 10.99
CA LEU A 113 20.11 0.96 11.93
C LEU A 113 21.42 1.36 12.61
N ASP A 114 21.42 1.34 13.94
CA ASP A 114 22.62 1.52 14.75
C ASP A 114 22.97 0.19 15.40
N ASP A 115 23.93 -0.51 14.78
CA ASP A 115 24.42 -1.81 15.24
C ASP A 115 25.22 -1.70 16.55
N ALA A 116 25.83 -0.55 16.83
CA ALA A 116 26.62 -0.36 18.05
C ALA A 116 25.72 -0.20 19.28
N GLU A 117 24.57 0.45 19.11
CA GLU A 117 23.60 0.65 20.19
C GLU A 117 22.43 -0.35 20.16
N ASN A 118 22.38 -1.27 19.17
CA ASN A 118 21.23 -2.16 18.90
C ASN A 118 19.91 -1.39 18.80
N LYS A 119 19.93 -0.22 18.14
CA LYS A 119 18.76 0.65 18.00
C LYS A 119 18.33 0.76 16.54
N ILE A 120 17.03 0.66 16.34
CA ILE A 120 16.38 1.01 15.06
C ILE A 120 15.83 2.43 15.22
N GLY A 121 16.04 3.28 14.22
CA GLY A 121 15.68 4.71 14.29
C GLY A 121 14.23 4.97 14.70
N GLU A 122 13.97 6.13 15.32
CA GLU A 122 12.69 6.50 15.96
C GLU A 122 11.44 6.28 15.09
N ARG A 123 11.58 6.37 13.77
CA ARG A 123 10.50 6.12 12.83
C ARG A 123 9.95 4.70 12.92
N TRP A 124 10.81 3.70 13.14
CA TRP A 124 10.39 2.32 13.36
C TRP A 124 9.55 2.19 14.62
N THR A 125 9.97 2.82 15.73
CA THR A 125 9.23 2.84 16.98
C THR A 125 7.83 3.44 16.80
N ARG A 126 7.74 4.51 16.00
CA ARG A 126 6.46 5.16 15.70
C ARG A 126 5.55 4.28 14.83
N LEU A 127 6.07 3.68 13.76
CA LEU A 127 5.32 2.74 12.93
C LEU A 127 4.86 1.52 13.73
N ARG A 128 5.73 0.98 14.60
CA ARG A 128 5.36 -0.10 15.54
C ARG A 128 4.27 0.33 16.52
N ALA A 129 4.27 1.57 16.99
CA ALA A 129 3.19 2.06 17.85
C ALA A 129 1.85 2.12 17.12
N ILE A 130 1.85 2.39 15.81
CA ILE A 130 0.66 2.44 14.96
C ILE A 130 0.10 1.04 14.72
N PHE A 131 0.92 0.12 14.22
CA PHE A 131 0.48 -1.23 13.82
C PHE A 131 0.50 -2.24 14.97
N GLY A 132 1.21 -1.96 16.07
CA GLY A 132 1.30 -2.85 17.23
C GLY A 132 0.11 -2.75 18.18
N GLN A 133 -0.79 -1.79 17.99
CA GLN A 133 -2.04 -1.64 18.78
C GLN A 133 -3.20 -2.43 18.18
N SER A 134 -3.14 -2.81 16.90
CA SER A 134 -4.20 -3.59 16.26
C SER A 134 -3.99 -5.08 16.50
N ASP A 135 -4.91 -5.71 17.24
CA ASP A 135 -4.98 -7.14 17.60
C ASP A 135 -4.99 -8.15 16.40
N GLN A 136 -4.75 -7.68 15.18
CA GLN A 136 -4.87 -8.48 13.94
C GLN A 136 -3.60 -8.47 13.08
N CYS A 137 -2.52 -7.79 13.50
CA CYS A 137 -1.25 -7.86 12.80
C CYS A 137 -0.49 -9.13 13.25
N LEU A 138 -0.44 -10.14 12.38
CA LEU A 138 0.51 -11.24 12.55
C LEU A 138 1.92 -10.66 12.39
N VAL A 139 2.72 -10.71 13.45
CA VAL A 139 4.14 -10.41 13.37
C VAL A 139 4.77 -11.51 12.52
N LEU A 140 5.08 -11.21 11.27
CA LEU A 140 5.91 -12.07 10.44
C LEU A 140 7.34 -11.93 10.95
N ASP A 141 7.90 -13.01 11.50
CA ASP A 141 9.31 -13.05 11.86
C ASP A 141 10.15 -12.81 10.60
N ASP A 142 10.90 -11.72 10.63
CA ASP A 142 11.74 -11.28 9.53
C ASP A 142 12.85 -12.33 9.28
N PRO A 143 13.04 -12.84 8.04
CA PRO A 143 14.17 -13.71 7.72
C PRO A 143 15.54 -13.04 7.97
N PHE A 144 15.59 -11.71 8.04
CA PHE A 144 16.80 -11.00 8.49
C PHE A 144 17.07 -11.14 9.97
N THR A 145 16.09 -11.51 10.81
CA THR A 145 16.35 -11.79 12.25
C THR A 145 17.42 -12.86 12.39
N ALA A 146 17.29 -13.98 11.66
CA ALA A 146 18.29 -15.03 11.65
C ALA A 146 19.65 -14.58 11.06
N LEU A 147 19.66 -13.60 10.17
CA LEU A 147 20.88 -13.00 9.65
C LEU A 147 21.55 -12.09 10.70
N MET A 148 20.76 -11.26 11.36
CA MET A 148 21.18 -10.31 12.41
C MET A 148 21.70 -11.07 13.64
N ASP A 149 21.00 -12.11 14.07
CA ASP A 149 21.44 -13.00 15.16
C ASP A 149 22.79 -13.66 14.84
N ARG A 150 22.98 -14.10 13.59
CA ARG A 150 24.27 -14.67 13.13
C ARG A 150 25.40 -13.66 13.07
N ILE A 151 25.10 -12.38 12.85
CA ILE A 151 26.09 -11.30 12.91
C ILE A 151 26.44 -11.02 14.38
N HIS A 152 25.44 -11.03 15.26
CA HIS A 152 25.59 -10.82 16.70
C HIS A 152 26.41 -11.93 17.37
N ASP A 153 26.14 -13.20 17.08
CA ASP A 153 26.83 -14.36 17.66
C ASP A 153 28.27 -14.58 17.15
N LYS A 154 28.70 -13.83 16.14
CA LYS A 154 30.05 -13.91 15.55
C LYS A 154 30.98 -12.75 15.97
N ALA A 155 30.51 -11.83 16.81
CA ALA A 155 31.31 -10.79 17.45
C ALA A 155 31.77 -11.21 18.86
#